data_AF-A0A4Q7J469-F1
#
_entry.id   AF-A0A4Q7J469-F1
#
_cell.length_a   1.000
_cell.length_b   1.000
_cell.length_c   1.000
_cell.angle_alpha   90.00
_cell.angle_beta   90.00
_cell.angle_gamma   90.00
#
_symmetry.space_group_name_H-M   'P 1'
#
loop_
_entity.id
_entity.type
_entity.pdbx_description
1 polymer ?
#
loop_
_entity_poly.entity_id
_entity_poly.type
_entity_poly.pdbx_seq_one_letter_code
_entity_poly.pdbx_strand_id
1 'polypeptide(L)'
;MAGRGRDLPDWQQSLTVGPPVRLTRTMVEEVDYTAWRNARWEEIAGQQGKAGVVQLATLSGPAQTVEGVPGQWDASGPDGLRFTAAAADEVSTDGSPVDGTVTLAGGDSLRLPGGRTATISGGEGRYGLVVWDPAAEALTGLREIAVYPVDPAYVVEAEYRRTPGREVEIERLTDPPTKHVLPAPADLVFDLAGQRHTLTVIETFPGNLLVVFTDSTSGTETPAIGRWVLLPPVEGDTVHIDLNQVVLPLHTFSHIYPCPLPPEGNHLPVPVPVGERAPVHEPKGTREAMSADIKDTAVRYLRRLEEGDYAAMRALCTDTATVWHNDGKGEQTIDENLAMLKDMPGADASLRYDITRQLAEADEVLQQHVLRISNADGPVGEVQAAMYFRFKDGLIDRIEEYANFIPAAG
;
A
#
# COMPACT_ATOMS: atom_id res chain seq x y z
N MET A 1 2.10 -9.48 38.88
CA MET A 1 2.42 -10.12 37.59
C MET A 1 1.80 -9.27 36.50
N ALA A 2 2.55 -8.31 35.97
CA ALA A 2 2.11 -7.42 34.90
C ALA A 2 2.67 -7.94 33.57
N GLY A 3 1.81 -8.05 32.57
CA GLY A 3 2.14 -8.58 31.24
C GLY A 3 3.13 -7.67 30.53
N ARG A 4 4.15 -8.29 29.94
CA ARG A 4 5.17 -7.65 29.11
C ARG A 4 4.49 -7.11 27.84
N GLY A 5 4.54 -5.79 27.65
CA GLY A 5 4.33 -5.20 26.33
C GLY A 5 5.35 -5.82 25.37
N ARG A 6 4.86 -6.34 24.25
CA ARG A 6 5.73 -6.83 23.18
C ARG A 6 6.25 -5.61 22.43
N ASP A 7 7.39 -5.08 22.87
CA ASP A 7 8.09 -4.03 22.13
C ASP A 7 8.36 -4.52 20.69
N LEU A 8 7.95 -3.75 19.71
CA LEU A 8 8.25 -3.97 18.29
C LEU A 8 9.67 -3.43 17.97
N PRO A 9 10.36 -3.94 16.93
CA PRO A 9 11.78 -3.67 16.72
C PRO A 9 12.09 -2.28 16.13
N ASP A 10 13.27 -1.77 16.50
CA ASP A 10 13.77 -0.40 16.31
C ASP A 10 14.23 0.00 14.88
N TRP A 11 14.13 -0.87 13.87
CA TRP A 11 14.39 -0.48 12.46
C TRP A 11 13.31 0.40 11.86
N GLN A 12 12.09 0.40 12.42
CA GLN A 12 11.07 1.35 11.99
C GLN A 12 11.50 2.81 12.22
N GLN A 13 12.42 3.06 13.17
CA GLN A 13 13.03 4.38 13.36
C GLN A 13 14.00 4.77 12.22
N SER A 14 14.70 3.82 11.59
CA SER A 14 15.57 4.09 10.42
C SER A 14 14.78 4.37 9.13
N LEU A 15 13.47 4.11 9.17
CA LEU A 15 12.51 4.50 8.14
C LEU A 15 11.92 5.89 8.35
N THR A 16 12.39 6.63 9.35
CA THR A 16 11.99 8.01 9.58
C THR A 16 12.16 8.83 8.30
N VAL A 17 11.05 9.47 7.95
CA VAL A 17 10.97 10.73 7.22
C VAL A 17 12.11 11.62 7.74
N GLY A 18 12.84 12.29 6.84
CA GLY A 18 13.79 13.32 7.23
C GLY A 18 13.16 14.28 8.26
N PRO A 19 13.97 15.00 9.06
CA PRO A 19 13.48 15.78 10.20
C PRO A 19 12.23 16.58 9.81
N PRO A 20 11.11 16.45 10.56
CA PRO A 20 9.94 17.25 10.25
C PRO A 20 10.35 18.72 10.27
N VAL A 21 9.98 19.44 9.22
CA VAL A 21 10.09 20.90 9.18
C VAL A 21 9.45 21.40 10.48
N ARG A 22 10.24 22.04 11.34
CA ARG A 22 9.78 22.54 12.63
C ARG A 22 8.72 23.61 12.38
N LEU A 23 7.45 23.28 12.58
CA LEU A 23 6.40 24.29 12.69
C LEU A 23 6.46 24.92 14.08
N THR A 24 7.34 25.91 14.24
CA THR A 24 7.26 26.81 15.39
C THR A 24 6.03 27.70 15.24
N ARG A 25 5.23 27.71 16.30
CA ARG A 25 3.99 28.48 16.49
C ARG A 25 4.05 29.91 15.94
N THR A 26 2.99 30.24 15.19
CA THR A 26 2.52 31.56 14.72
C THR A 26 2.98 31.95 13.31
N MET A 27 1.98 32.10 12.43
CA MET A 27 1.99 32.32 10.97
C MET A 27 2.01 31.00 10.18
N VAL A 28 0.91 30.72 9.46
CA VAL A 28 0.92 29.71 8.41
C VAL A 28 1.91 30.22 7.36
N GLU A 29 3.15 29.76 7.41
CA GLU A 29 4.04 29.93 6.27
C GLU A 29 3.35 29.27 5.09
N GLU A 30 3.23 30.02 4.00
CA GLU A 30 2.68 29.51 2.75
C GLU A 30 3.54 28.31 2.36
N VAL A 31 2.93 27.11 2.32
CA VAL A 31 3.65 25.88 2.04
C VAL A 31 4.25 25.96 0.65
N ASP A 32 5.57 25.86 0.54
CA ASP A 32 6.23 25.66 -0.74
C ASP A 32 6.02 24.20 -1.19
N TYR A 33 4.92 23.96 -1.91
CA TYR A 33 4.59 22.64 -2.43
C TYR A 33 5.65 22.09 -3.40
N THR A 34 6.43 22.94 -4.06
CA THR A 34 7.53 22.50 -4.92
C THR A 34 8.68 21.96 -4.08
N ALA A 35 9.09 22.68 -3.04
CA ALA A 35 10.11 22.21 -2.11
C ALA A 35 9.68 20.93 -1.38
N TRP A 36 8.41 20.85 -0.96
CA TRP A 36 7.84 19.65 -0.35
C TRP A 36 7.89 18.44 -1.32
N ARG A 37 7.48 18.62 -2.58
CA ARG A 37 7.56 17.56 -3.60
C ARG A 37 9.00 17.11 -3.86
N ASN A 38 9.95 18.03 -3.91
CA ASN A 38 11.36 17.70 -4.11
C ASN A 38 11.93 16.91 -2.92
N ALA A 39 11.61 17.32 -1.69
CA ALA A 39 12.02 16.59 -0.48
C ALA A 39 11.42 15.18 -0.46
N ARG A 40 10.15 15.07 -0.86
CA ARG A 40 9.45 13.80 -0.95
C ARG A 40 10.02 12.89 -2.05
N TRP A 41 10.39 13.46 -3.19
CA TRP A 41 11.11 12.73 -4.24
C TRP A 41 12.45 12.20 -3.75
N GLU A 42 13.27 13.01 -3.05
CA GLU A 42 14.53 12.55 -2.47
C GLU A 42 14.34 11.44 -1.42
N GLU A 43 13.29 11.53 -0.59
CA GLU A 43 12.95 10.50 0.38
C GLU A 43 12.65 9.15 -0.28
N ILE A 44 11.93 9.16 -1.41
CA ILE A 44 11.48 7.94 -2.09
C ILE A 44 12.51 7.43 -3.11
N ALA A 45 13.07 8.32 -3.92
CA ALA A 45 13.85 8.01 -5.13
C ALA A 45 15.31 8.49 -5.07
N GLY A 46 15.75 9.10 -3.95
CA GLY A 46 17.15 9.50 -3.76
C GLY A 46 18.10 8.31 -3.65
N GLN A 47 19.40 8.57 -3.42
CA GLN A 47 20.45 7.55 -3.39
C GLN A 47 20.20 6.42 -2.35
N GLN A 48 19.55 6.74 -1.25
CA GLN A 48 19.05 5.78 -0.24
C GLN A 48 17.52 5.89 -0.09
N GLY A 49 16.85 6.19 -1.21
CA GLY A 49 15.41 6.36 -1.26
C GLY A 49 14.67 5.08 -0.88
N LYS A 50 13.46 5.22 -0.33
CA LYS A 50 12.64 4.10 0.11
C LYS A 50 12.28 3.12 -1.01
N ALA A 51 12.15 3.57 -2.25
CA ALA A 51 11.92 2.70 -3.41
C ALA A 51 13.12 1.76 -3.69
N GLY A 52 14.31 2.10 -3.19
CA GLY A 52 15.51 1.26 -3.29
C GLY A 52 15.61 0.16 -2.24
N VAL A 53 14.71 0.10 -1.26
CA VAL A 53 14.80 -0.90 -0.18
C VAL A 53 14.33 -2.27 -0.66
N VAL A 54 15.22 -3.24 -0.50
CA VAL A 54 15.03 -4.65 -0.92
C VAL A 54 15.08 -5.64 0.24
N GLN A 55 15.52 -5.23 1.43
CA GLN A 55 15.43 -6.07 2.64
C GLN A 55 15.12 -5.24 3.89
N LEU A 56 14.22 -5.77 4.73
CA LEU A 56 13.93 -5.29 6.09
C LEU A 56 13.92 -6.49 7.04
N ALA A 57 14.83 -6.51 8.00
CA ALA A 57 14.92 -7.61 8.95
C ALA A 57 15.06 -7.15 10.40
N THR A 58 14.51 -7.96 11.30
CA THR A 58 14.79 -7.87 12.74
C THR A 58 15.79 -8.93 13.11
N LEU A 59 16.88 -8.51 13.74
CA LEU A 59 17.91 -9.40 14.24
C LEU A 59 17.82 -9.48 15.77
N SER A 60 17.73 -10.70 16.30
CA SER A 60 17.61 -10.95 17.74
C SER A 60 18.06 -12.38 18.08
N GLY A 61 18.88 -12.53 19.11
CA GLY A 61 19.41 -13.85 19.48
C GLY A 61 20.53 -14.32 18.54
N PRO A 62 20.93 -15.60 18.63
CA PRO A 62 22.13 -16.11 17.98
C PRO A 62 21.90 -16.64 16.55
N ALA A 63 22.96 -16.57 15.73
CA ALA A 63 23.15 -17.31 14.47
C ALA A 63 21.98 -17.26 13.47
N GLN A 64 21.58 -16.04 13.09
CA GLN A 64 20.55 -15.76 12.10
C GLN A 64 21.15 -15.52 10.71
N THR A 65 20.37 -15.84 9.68
CA THR A 65 20.63 -15.42 8.29
C THR A 65 19.50 -14.50 7.82
N VAL A 66 19.80 -13.64 6.85
CA VAL A 66 18.81 -12.78 6.22
C VAL A 66 18.82 -13.06 4.73
N GLU A 67 17.64 -13.31 4.15
CA GLU A 67 17.52 -13.61 2.73
C GLU A 67 18.12 -12.48 1.87
N GLY A 68 18.92 -12.87 0.88
CA GLY A 68 19.59 -11.94 -0.03
C GLY A 68 20.77 -11.17 0.57
N VAL A 69 21.08 -11.35 1.86
CA VAL A 69 22.18 -10.66 2.55
C VAL A 69 23.25 -11.68 2.98
N PRO A 70 24.51 -11.55 2.53
CA PRO A 70 25.57 -12.48 2.90
C PRO A 70 25.84 -12.49 4.41
N GLY A 71 26.46 -13.58 4.88
CA GLY A 71 26.96 -13.71 6.25
C GLY A 71 25.95 -14.20 7.28
N GLN A 72 26.42 -14.23 8.54
CA GLN A 72 25.70 -14.69 9.72
C GLN A 72 25.64 -13.58 10.77
N TRP A 73 24.49 -13.47 11.42
CA TRP A 73 24.17 -12.40 12.37
C TRP A 73 23.93 -12.99 13.76
N ASP A 74 24.49 -12.36 14.79
CA ASP A 74 24.32 -12.79 16.18
C ASP A 74 24.15 -11.57 17.09
N ALA A 75 22.94 -11.40 17.59
CA ALA A 75 22.54 -10.34 18.50
C ALA A 75 22.44 -10.83 19.96
N SER A 76 22.97 -12.01 20.29
CA SER A 76 22.91 -12.56 21.65
C SER A 76 24.03 -12.07 22.56
N GLY A 77 25.10 -11.51 21.99
CA GLY A 77 26.28 -11.04 22.72
C GLY A 77 26.08 -9.69 23.43
N PRO A 78 26.78 -9.45 24.55
CA PRO A 78 26.70 -8.18 25.27
C PRO A 78 27.41 -7.02 24.53
N ASP A 79 28.28 -7.34 23.57
CA ASP A 79 29.21 -6.39 22.96
C ASP A 79 28.66 -5.70 21.70
N GLY A 80 27.45 -6.06 21.24
CA GLY A 80 26.87 -5.53 20.01
C GLY A 80 26.33 -6.60 19.07
N LEU A 81 25.96 -6.22 17.85
CA LEU A 81 25.55 -7.14 16.79
C LEU A 81 26.79 -7.75 16.14
N ARG A 82 27.05 -9.04 16.35
CA ARG A 82 28.14 -9.74 15.67
C ARG A 82 27.72 -10.11 14.25
N PHE A 83 28.52 -9.73 13.28
CA PHE A 83 28.36 -10.07 11.88
C PHE A 83 29.57 -10.87 11.39
N THR A 84 29.34 -12.04 10.79
CA THR A 84 30.41 -12.92 10.27
C THR A 84 30.21 -13.17 8.79
N ALA A 85 31.23 -12.85 7.99
CA ALA A 85 31.24 -13.09 6.54
C ALA A 85 32.64 -13.54 6.10
N ALA A 86 32.73 -14.20 4.94
CA ALA A 86 34.00 -14.55 4.32
C ALA A 86 34.43 -13.45 3.33
N ALA A 87 35.72 -13.35 3.03
CA ALA A 87 36.21 -12.45 1.99
C ALA A 87 35.50 -12.61 0.63
N ALA A 88 35.06 -13.83 0.30
CA ALA A 88 34.32 -14.14 -0.93
C ALA A 88 32.90 -13.55 -0.97
N ASP A 89 32.36 -13.10 0.17
CA ASP A 89 31.05 -12.43 0.25
C ASP A 89 31.14 -10.95 -0.17
N GLU A 90 32.34 -10.42 -0.39
CA GLU A 90 32.63 -9.03 -0.82
C GLU A 90 31.94 -7.94 0.04
N VAL A 91 31.72 -8.23 1.33
CA VAL A 91 31.17 -7.26 2.28
C VAL A 91 32.28 -6.38 2.85
N SER A 92 32.00 -5.09 3.04
CA SER A 92 32.91 -4.18 3.73
C SER A 92 32.19 -3.26 4.71
N THR A 93 32.90 -2.87 5.77
CA THR A 93 32.47 -1.88 6.76
C THR A 93 33.57 -0.82 6.88
N ASP A 94 33.21 0.46 6.90
CA ASP A 94 34.15 1.59 6.91
C ASP A 94 35.30 1.49 5.89
N GLY A 95 35.00 0.92 4.71
CA GLY A 95 35.95 0.71 3.62
C GLY A 95 36.90 -0.47 3.79
N SER A 96 36.81 -1.21 4.89
CA SER A 96 37.60 -2.43 5.15
C SER A 96 36.79 -3.69 4.80
N PRO A 97 37.33 -4.62 3.99
CA PRO A 97 36.69 -5.91 3.74
C PRO A 97 36.48 -6.69 5.02
N VAL A 98 35.34 -7.38 5.13
CA VAL A 98 35.04 -8.28 6.24
C VAL A 98 35.49 -9.69 5.86
N ASP A 99 36.38 -10.27 6.65
CA ASP A 99 36.77 -11.68 6.58
C ASP A 99 36.89 -12.23 8.01
N GLY A 100 35.88 -12.97 8.44
CA GLY A 100 35.67 -13.35 9.83
C GLY A 100 34.56 -12.52 10.50
N THR A 101 34.65 -12.36 11.83
CA THR A 101 33.60 -11.69 12.62
C THR A 101 33.98 -10.25 12.96
N VAL A 102 33.06 -9.33 12.73
CA VAL A 102 33.07 -7.95 13.23
C VAL A 102 31.90 -7.70 14.18
N THR A 103 32.00 -6.66 15.00
CA THR A 103 30.92 -6.19 15.86
C THR A 103 30.38 -4.88 15.31
N LEU A 104 29.06 -4.79 15.18
CA LEU A 104 28.32 -3.65 14.65
C LEU A 104 27.40 -3.09 15.74
N ALA A 105 27.14 -1.78 15.67
CA ALA A 105 26.21 -1.05 16.52
C ALA A 105 25.12 -0.36 15.68
N GLY A 106 24.09 0.15 16.35
CA GLY A 106 23.12 1.03 15.71
C GLY A 106 23.81 2.28 15.15
N GLY A 107 23.52 2.61 13.89
CA GLY A 107 24.17 3.67 13.13
C GLY A 107 25.23 3.17 12.15
N ASP A 108 25.73 1.94 12.30
CA ASP A 108 26.74 1.37 11.40
C ASP A 108 26.15 1.04 10.03
N SER A 109 27.03 0.98 9.03
CA SER A 109 26.66 0.64 7.66
C SER A 109 27.61 -0.37 7.03
N LEU A 110 27.07 -1.19 6.13
CA LEU A 110 27.83 -2.14 5.33
C LEU A 110 27.67 -1.82 3.84
N ARG A 111 28.73 -2.04 3.07
CA ARG A 111 28.63 -2.22 1.62
C ARG A 111 28.55 -3.70 1.32
N LEU A 112 27.62 -4.06 0.45
CA LEU A 112 27.34 -5.41 0.01
C LEU A 112 27.66 -5.55 -1.50
N PRO A 113 27.76 -6.79 -2.03
CA PRO A 113 27.94 -7.03 -3.45
C PRO A 113 26.90 -6.31 -4.32
N GLY A 114 27.31 -5.91 -5.53
CA GLY A 114 26.43 -5.24 -6.49
C GLY A 114 26.15 -3.77 -6.18
N GLY A 115 26.93 -3.13 -5.29
CA GLY A 115 26.74 -1.73 -4.92
C GLY A 115 25.62 -1.50 -3.89
N ARG A 116 25.04 -2.58 -3.37
CA ARG A 116 24.03 -2.56 -2.31
C ARG A 116 24.63 -2.05 -1.00
N THR A 117 23.80 -1.44 -0.16
CA THR A 117 24.21 -0.94 1.16
C THR A 117 23.25 -1.41 2.23
N ALA A 118 23.74 -1.64 3.44
CA ALA A 118 22.91 -1.94 4.59
C ALA A 118 23.18 -0.96 5.73
N THR A 119 22.14 -0.65 6.51
CA THR A 119 22.28 0.11 7.76
C THR A 119 21.73 -0.68 8.93
N ILE A 120 22.39 -0.54 10.07
CA ILE A 120 22.01 -1.17 11.32
C ILE A 120 21.36 -0.12 12.22
N SER A 121 20.27 -0.45 12.90
CA SER A 121 19.69 0.39 13.95
C SER A 121 19.37 -0.44 15.19
N GLY A 122 18.97 0.23 16.27
CA GLY A 122 18.68 -0.42 17.55
C GLY A 122 19.93 -0.77 18.34
N GLY A 123 19.76 -1.66 19.31
CA GLY A 123 20.76 -1.97 20.33
C GLY A 123 20.25 -3.04 21.29
N GLU A 124 21.05 -3.34 22.32
CA GLU A 124 20.64 -4.17 23.46
C GLU A 124 20.04 -5.54 23.06
N GLY A 125 20.63 -6.17 22.05
CA GLY A 125 20.26 -7.51 21.58
C GLY A 125 19.07 -7.56 20.62
N ARG A 126 18.57 -6.40 20.18
CA ARG A 126 17.56 -6.30 19.13
C ARG A 126 17.93 -5.23 18.13
N TYR A 127 18.25 -5.68 16.91
CA TYR A 127 18.73 -4.82 15.86
C TYR A 127 17.80 -4.80 14.67
N GLY A 128 17.83 -3.66 14.02
CA GLY A 128 17.23 -3.41 12.74
C GLY A 128 18.22 -3.54 11.60
N LEU A 129 17.82 -4.17 10.50
CA LEU A 129 18.59 -4.21 9.26
C LEU A 129 17.73 -3.70 8.11
N VAL A 130 18.21 -2.68 7.41
CA VAL A 130 17.62 -2.20 6.16
C VAL A 130 18.66 -2.31 5.07
N VAL A 131 18.27 -2.87 3.91
CA VAL A 131 19.17 -3.03 2.76
C VAL A 131 18.59 -2.32 1.55
N TRP A 132 19.43 -1.52 0.91
CA TRP A 132 19.15 -0.82 -0.33
C TRP A 132 19.89 -1.45 -1.48
N ASP A 133 19.23 -1.50 -2.62
CA ASP A 133 19.80 -1.84 -3.91
C ASP A 133 19.64 -0.67 -4.89
N PRO A 134 20.75 -0.08 -5.37
CA PRO A 134 20.66 0.98 -6.37
C PRO A 134 20.08 0.48 -7.71
N ALA A 135 20.07 -0.83 -7.95
CA ALA A 135 19.46 -1.47 -9.09
C ALA A 135 18.02 -1.98 -8.82
N ALA A 136 17.44 -1.69 -7.64
CA ALA A 136 16.06 -2.07 -7.35
C ALA A 136 15.11 -1.58 -8.46
N GLU A 137 14.27 -2.46 -8.98
CA GLU A 137 13.41 -2.12 -10.10
C GLU A 137 12.36 -1.05 -9.74
N ALA A 138 11.85 -1.12 -8.52
CA ALA A 138 10.98 -0.09 -7.95
C ALA A 138 11.64 1.30 -7.92
N LEU A 139 12.95 1.38 -7.77
CA LEU A 139 13.70 2.64 -7.82
C LEU A 139 14.02 3.04 -9.26
N THR A 140 14.69 2.15 -10.00
CA THR A 140 15.19 2.44 -11.35
C THR A 140 14.08 2.64 -12.38
N GLY A 141 12.89 2.08 -12.13
CA GLY A 141 11.70 2.28 -12.94
C GLY A 141 10.88 3.51 -12.55
N LEU A 142 11.03 4.07 -11.35
CA LEU A 142 10.21 5.21 -10.89
C LEU A 142 10.59 6.50 -11.63
N ARG A 143 9.59 7.20 -12.16
CA ARG A 143 9.75 8.44 -12.94
C ARG A 143 9.08 9.64 -12.31
N GLU A 144 7.97 9.43 -11.63
CA GLU A 144 7.23 10.49 -10.95
C GLU A 144 6.47 9.92 -9.75
N ILE A 145 6.15 10.77 -8.79
CA ILE A 145 5.03 10.57 -7.88
C ILE A 145 3.94 11.52 -8.37
N ALA A 146 2.95 10.99 -9.09
CA ALA A 146 1.84 11.79 -9.61
C ALA A 146 1.07 12.42 -8.45
N VAL A 147 0.76 13.70 -8.59
CA VAL A 147 0.04 14.49 -7.58
C VAL A 147 -1.15 15.18 -8.22
N TYR A 148 -2.18 15.41 -7.43
CA TYR A 148 -3.27 16.30 -7.81
C TYR A 148 -2.83 17.78 -7.80
N PRO A 149 -3.56 18.67 -8.48
CA PRO A 149 -3.43 20.11 -8.29
C PRO A 149 -3.63 20.51 -6.83
N VAL A 150 -2.93 21.56 -6.39
CA VAL A 150 -3.12 22.12 -5.06
C VAL A 150 -4.46 22.86 -5.00
N ASP A 151 -5.21 22.63 -3.93
CA ASP A 151 -6.46 23.33 -3.62
C ASP A 151 -6.47 23.80 -2.15
N PRO A 152 -6.46 25.12 -1.90
CA PRO A 152 -6.54 25.69 -0.55
C PRO A 152 -7.80 25.29 0.23
N ALA A 153 -8.89 24.88 -0.44
CA ALA A 153 -10.11 24.42 0.23
C ALA A 153 -9.91 23.13 1.03
N TYR A 154 -8.80 22.43 0.79
CA TYR A 154 -8.40 21.19 1.47
C TYR A 154 -7.36 21.41 2.58
N VAL A 155 -7.07 22.68 2.92
CA VAL A 155 -6.40 23.04 4.16
C VAL A 155 -7.48 23.27 5.22
N VAL A 156 -7.60 22.34 6.16
CA VAL A 156 -8.67 22.33 7.16
C VAL A 156 -8.14 22.51 8.56
N GLU A 157 -8.88 23.23 9.39
CA GLU A 157 -8.65 23.25 10.83
C GLU A 157 -9.36 22.05 11.47
N ALA A 158 -8.63 21.30 12.30
CA ALA A 158 -9.15 20.14 13.01
C ALA A 158 -9.00 20.30 14.52
N GLU A 159 -10.02 19.88 15.26
CA GLU A 159 -9.93 19.61 16.69
C GLU A 159 -9.06 18.36 16.90
N TYR A 160 -7.99 18.50 17.67
CA TYR A 160 -7.13 17.40 18.10
C TYR A 160 -7.66 16.83 19.43
N ARG A 161 -8.60 15.89 19.34
CA ARG A 161 -9.28 15.32 20.50
C ARG A 161 -8.48 14.15 21.08
N ARG A 162 -7.85 14.37 22.24
CA ARG A 162 -6.99 13.37 22.89
C ARG A 162 -7.78 12.16 23.41
N THR A 163 -7.21 10.98 23.22
CA THR A 163 -7.75 9.69 23.64
C THR A 163 -6.67 8.89 24.39
N PRO A 164 -6.27 9.34 25.60
CA PRO A 164 -5.15 8.74 26.33
C PRO A 164 -5.42 7.28 26.68
N GLY A 165 -4.44 6.41 26.41
CA GLY A 165 -4.53 4.97 26.66
C GLY A 165 -5.42 4.19 25.70
N ARG A 166 -5.99 4.83 24.66
CA ARG A 166 -6.68 4.10 23.60
C ARG A 166 -5.67 3.37 22.74
N GLU A 167 -5.98 2.12 22.43
CA GLU A 167 -5.26 1.29 21.48
C GLU A 167 -6.23 0.80 20.40
N VAL A 168 -5.70 0.55 19.20
CA VAL A 168 -6.46 0.02 18.06
C VAL A 168 -5.70 -1.13 17.43
N GLU A 169 -6.42 -2.18 17.03
CA GLU A 169 -5.84 -3.27 16.23
C GLU A 169 -5.79 -2.84 14.77
N ILE A 170 -4.60 -2.92 14.18
CA ILE A 170 -4.32 -2.51 12.80
C ILE A 170 -3.71 -3.69 12.06
N GLU A 171 -4.28 -4.01 10.91
CA GLU A 171 -3.66 -4.92 9.96
C GLU A 171 -2.48 -4.25 9.26
N ARG A 172 -1.40 -4.98 9.05
CA ARG A 172 -0.22 -4.55 8.30
C ARG A 172 -0.05 -5.42 7.07
N LEU A 173 0.35 -4.78 5.97
CA LEU A 173 0.65 -5.40 4.69
C LEU A 173 1.99 -6.15 4.74
N THR A 174 1.98 -7.31 5.41
CA THR A 174 3.07 -8.30 5.41
C THR A 174 2.64 -9.54 4.62
N ASP A 175 3.59 -10.42 4.32
CA ASP A 175 3.30 -11.75 3.75
C ASP A 175 3.70 -12.86 4.74
N PRO A 176 2.75 -13.55 5.40
CA PRO A 176 1.31 -13.30 5.39
C PRO A 176 0.91 -12.03 6.17
N PRO A 177 -0.33 -11.49 6.00
CA PRO A 177 -0.78 -10.31 6.73
C PRO A 177 -0.73 -10.50 8.25
N THR A 178 -0.35 -9.44 8.96
CA THR A 178 -0.19 -9.45 10.43
C THR A 178 -1.06 -8.38 11.07
N LYS A 179 -1.42 -8.59 12.35
CA LYS A 179 -2.21 -7.65 13.14
C LYS A 179 -1.41 -7.14 14.32
N HIS A 180 -1.44 -5.83 14.53
CA HIS A 180 -0.68 -5.14 15.57
C HIS A 180 -1.61 -4.23 16.35
N VAL A 181 -1.48 -4.25 17.68
CA VAL A 181 -2.14 -3.27 18.55
C VAL A 181 -1.23 -2.06 18.63
N LEU A 182 -1.72 -0.89 18.22
CA LEU A 182 -0.98 0.37 18.23
C LEU A 182 -1.68 1.40 19.12
N PRO A 183 -0.94 2.28 19.80
CA PRO A 183 -1.54 3.43 20.48
C PRO A 183 -2.30 4.30 19.48
N ALA A 184 -3.47 4.77 19.88
CA ALA A 184 -4.27 5.73 19.14
C ALA A 184 -4.52 6.97 20.00
N PRO A 185 -3.53 7.88 20.12
CA PRO A 185 -3.52 8.92 21.15
C PRO A 185 -4.50 10.07 20.93
N ALA A 186 -5.08 10.20 19.73
CA ALA A 186 -6.07 11.24 19.43
C ALA A 186 -6.98 10.89 18.24
N ASP A 187 -8.05 11.67 18.10
CA ASP A 187 -8.82 11.82 16.87
C ASP A 187 -8.61 13.23 16.29
N LEU A 188 -8.59 13.34 14.96
CA LEU A 188 -8.77 14.60 14.25
C LEU A 188 -10.25 14.75 13.89
N VAL A 189 -10.89 15.81 14.39
CA VAL A 189 -12.29 16.11 14.09
C VAL A 189 -12.37 17.42 13.32
N PHE A 190 -12.86 17.37 12.07
CA PHE A 190 -12.83 18.52 11.16
C PHE A 190 -14.03 18.49 10.21
N ASP A 191 -14.33 19.64 9.60
CA ASP A 191 -15.33 19.74 8.55
C ASP A 191 -14.66 19.69 7.16
N LEU A 192 -15.18 18.86 6.27
CA LEU A 192 -14.76 18.79 4.87
C LEU A 192 -16.00 18.58 3.99
N ALA A 193 -16.10 19.37 2.92
CA ALA A 193 -17.26 19.39 2.03
C ALA A 193 -18.61 19.57 2.77
N GLY A 194 -18.62 20.39 3.82
CA GLY A 194 -19.81 20.69 4.63
C GLY A 194 -20.26 19.57 5.55
N GLN A 195 -19.45 18.52 5.73
CA GLN A 195 -19.73 17.39 6.62
C GLN A 195 -18.62 17.27 7.68
N ARG A 196 -19.01 16.91 8.91
CA ARG A 196 -18.07 16.69 10.02
C ARG A 196 -17.53 15.26 9.97
N HIS A 197 -16.22 15.12 9.93
CA HIS A 197 -15.52 13.83 9.87
C HIS A 197 -14.66 13.61 11.11
N THR A 198 -14.26 12.38 11.35
CA THR A 198 -13.36 11.99 12.43
C THR A 198 -12.37 10.97 11.91
N LEU A 199 -11.07 11.24 12.06
CA LEU A 199 -10.00 10.31 11.72
C LEU A 199 -9.17 9.99 12.95
N THR A 200 -9.01 8.70 13.24
CA THR A 200 -8.15 8.18 14.29
C THR A 200 -6.68 8.42 13.92
N VAL A 201 -5.94 9.04 14.84
CA VAL A 201 -4.47 9.15 14.79
C VAL A 201 -3.88 7.92 15.45
N ILE A 202 -3.00 7.22 14.76
CA ILE A 202 -2.20 6.12 15.31
C ILE A 202 -0.77 6.59 15.55
N GLU A 203 -0.13 6.02 16.56
CA GLU A 203 1.30 6.20 16.82
C GLU A 203 2.04 4.94 16.39
N THR A 204 2.80 5.02 15.30
CA THR A 204 3.49 3.83 14.79
C THR A 204 4.80 3.55 15.54
N PHE A 205 5.37 4.58 16.17
CA PHE A 205 6.49 4.57 17.12
C PHE A 205 6.46 5.87 17.94
N PRO A 206 7.15 5.94 19.11
CA PRO A 206 7.10 7.11 19.98
C PRO A 206 7.37 8.43 19.24
N GLY A 207 6.38 9.32 19.22
CA GLY A 207 6.43 10.63 18.57
C GLY A 207 6.07 10.64 17.08
N ASN A 208 5.80 9.49 16.45
CA ASN A 208 5.36 9.42 15.06
C ASN A 208 3.85 9.21 14.96
N LEU A 209 3.18 10.34 14.82
CA LEU A 209 1.74 10.42 14.66
C LEU A 209 1.38 10.34 13.18
N LEU A 210 0.54 9.37 12.86
CA LEU A 210 0.13 9.03 11.51
C LEU A 210 -1.38 8.89 11.45
N VAL A 211 -2.01 9.47 10.43
CA VAL A 211 -3.36 9.07 10.03
C VAL A 211 -3.25 8.30 8.73
N VAL A 212 -3.73 7.06 8.75
CA VAL A 212 -3.96 6.27 7.54
C VAL A 212 -5.44 6.35 7.24
N PHE A 213 -5.82 6.80 6.05
CA PHE A 213 -7.22 6.95 5.67
C PHE A 213 -7.45 6.50 4.22
N THR A 214 -8.69 6.10 3.94
CA THR A 214 -9.21 5.99 2.57
C THR A 214 -10.26 7.06 2.34
N ASP A 215 -10.52 7.35 1.07
CA ASP A 215 -11.61 8.23 0.66
C ASP A 215 -12.31 7.66 -0.57
N SER A 216 -13.35 8.33 -1.09
CA SER A 216 -14.09 7.83 -2.26
C SER A 216 -13.24 7.70 -3.55
N THR A 217 -12.04 8.27 -3.61
CA THR A 217 -11.08 8.08 -4.72
C THR A 217 -10.21 6.82 -4.57
N SER A 218 -10.22 6.17 -3.40
CA SER A 218 -9.37 5.02 -3.10
C SER A 218 -9.83 3.77 -3.85
N GLY A 219 -8.89 3.12 -4.54
CA GLY A 219 -9.12 1.95 -5.41
C GLY A 219 -9.51 2.28 -6.84
N THR A 220 -9.70 3.57 -7.18
CA THR A 220 -10.02 4.02 -8.54
C THR A 220 -8.97 4.99 -9.06
N GLU A 221 -8.72 6.09 -8.33
CA GLU A 221 -7.73 7.10 -8.70
C GLU A 221 -6.51 7.10 -7.79
N THR A 222 -6.67 6.67 -6.53
CA THR A 222 -5.60 6.51 -5.55
C THR A 222 -5.52 5.07 -5.04
N PRO A 223 -4.41 4.60 -4.43
CA PRO A 223 -4.29 3.21 -3.96
C PRO A 223 -5.40 2.81 -3.00
N ALA A 224 -5.93 1.60 -3.17
CA ALA A 224 -6.98 1.04 -2.31
C ALA A 224 -6.56 0.91 -0.83
N ILE A 225 -5.26 0.82 -0.57
CA ILE A 225 -4.67 0.73 0.78
C ILE A 225 -4.66 2.08 1.53
N GLY A 226 -5.14 3.15 0.89
CA GLY A 226 -5.26 4.47 1.49
C GLY A 226 -4.00 5.33 1.33
N ARG A 227 -4.05 6.50 1.96
CA ARG A 227 -3.00 7.53 1.98
C ARG A 227 -2.75 8.01 3.41
N TRP A 228 -1.64 8.72 3.58
CA TRP A 228 -1.11 9.09 4.88
C TRP A 228 -1.12 10.61 5.10
N VAL A 229 -1.58 11.03 6.28
CA VAL A 229 -1.25 12.33 6.85
C VAL A 229 -0.19 12.11 7.92
N LEU A 230 0.98 12.72 7.74
CA LEU A 230 2.03 12.75 8.74
C LEU A 230 1.79 13.97 9.64
N LEU A 231 1.58 13.74 10.93
CA LEU A 231 1.32 14.83 11.88
C LEU A 231 2.60 15.18 12.65
N PRO A 232 2.93 16.47 12.78
CA PRO A 232 3.90 16.90 13.78
C PRO A 232 3.33 16.66 15.20
N PRO A 233 4.18 16.68 16.24
CA PRO A 233 3.70 16.72 17.62
C PRO A 233 2.73 17.89 17.84
N VAL A 234 1.55 17.60 18.39
CA VAL A 234 0.50 18.61 18.62
C VAL A 234 0.47 19.01 20.10
N GLU A 235 0.80 20.28 20.39
CA GLU A 235 0.83 20.83 21.76
C GLU A 235 -0.54 21.31 22.27
N GLY A 236 -1.48 21.65 21.36
CA GLY A 236 -2.81 22.16 21.70
C GLY A 236 -3.95 21.16 21.43
N ASP A 237 -5.16 21.70 21.33
CA ASP A 237 -6.40 20.97 21.00
C ASP A 237 -6.87 21.25 19.57
N THR A 238 -6.06 21.94 18.78
CA THR A 238 -6.34 22.32 17.39
C THR A 238 -5.08 22.16 16.54
N VAL A 239 -5.24 21.68 15.31
CA VAL A 239 -4.16 21.50 14.33
C VAL A 239 -4.67 21.84 12.94
N HIS A 240 -3.84 22.43 12.10
CA HIS A 240 -4.14 22.61 10.67
C HIS A 240 -3.65 21.38 9.91
N ILE A 241 -4.54 20.78 9.14
CA ILE A 241 -4.25 19.64 8.27
C ILE A 241 -4.25 20.16 6.84
N ASP A 242 -3.09 20.10 6.19
CA ASP A 242 -3.00 20.35 4.76
C ASP A 242 -3.12 19.04 3.99
N LEU A 243 -4.32 18.73 3.47
CA LEU A 243 -4.52 17.52 2.69
C LEU A 243 -3.82 17.58 1.32
N ASN A 244 -3.28 18.73 0.90
CA ASN A 244 -2.41 18.80 -0.28
C ASN A 244 -1.05 18.12 -0.04
N GLN A 245 -0.70 17.82 1.21
CA GLN A 245 0.52 17.13 1.61
C GLN A 245 0.29 15.66 1.97
N VAL A 246 -0.88 15.07 1.68
CA VAL A 246 -1.06 13.63 1.89
C VAL A 246 -0.12 12.84 0.98
N VAL A 247 0.49 11.80 1.54
CA VAL A 247 1.48 10.97 0.86
C VAL A 247 1.01 9.54 0.70
N LEU A 248 1.55 8.84 -0.27
CA LEU A 248 1.37 7.43 -0.50
C LEU A 248 2.11 6.62 0.59
N PRO A 249 1.53 5.49 1.04
CA PRO A 249 2.24 4.53 1.87
C PRO A 249 3.51 4.03 1.18
N LEU A 250 4.56 3.74 1.96
CA LEU A 250 5.81 3.21 1.40
C LEU A 250 5.63 1.88 0.64
N HIS A 251 4.63 1.08 1.04
CA HIS A 251 4.25 -0.17 0.37
C HIS A 251 3.86 0.03 -1.10
N THR A 252 3.41 1.25 -1.46
CA THR A 252 3.11 1.61 -2.86
C THR A 252 4.36 1.68 -3.73
N PHE A 253 5.55 1.85 -3.13
CA PHE A 253 6.84 1.86 -3.84
C PHE A 253 7.57 0.53 -3.69
N SER A 254 7.48 -0.16 -2.55
CA SER A 254 8.08 -1.47 -2.35
C SER A 254 7.25 -2.31 -1.37
N HIS A 255 6.83 -3.50 -1.80
CA HIS A 255 5.98 -4.42 -1.01
C HIS A 255 6.65 -4.91 0.27
N ILE A 256 7.94 -4.66 0.44
CA ILE A 256 8.67 -5.03 1.65
C ILE A 256 8.24 -4.25 2.89
N TYR A 257 7.66 -3.07 2.71
CA TYR A 257 7.24 -2.23 3.82
C TYR A 257 5.97 -2.78 4.48
N PRO A 258 5.98 -3.07 5.79
CA PRO A 258 4.81 -3.56 6.51
C PRO A 258 3.88 -2.39 6.90
N CYS A 259 3.36 -1.68 5.89
CA CYS A 259 2.53 -0.50 6.10
C CYS A 259 1.23 -0.86 6.82
N PRO A 260 0.79 -0.04 7.80
CA PRO A 260 -0.52 -0.19 8.42
C PRO A 260 -1.63 0.14 7.43
N LEU A 261 -2.71 -0.65 7.45
CA LEU A 261 -3.98 -0.32 6.82
C LEU A 261 -4.76 0.70 7.67
N PRO A 262 -5.74 1.42 7.07
CA PRO A 262 -6.59 2.34 7.82
C PRO A 262 -7.29 1.62 8.99
N PRO A 263 -7.31 2.21 10.20
CA PRO A 263 -8.19 1.77 11.27
C PRO A 263 -9.66 1.74 10.80
N GLU A 264 -10.48 0.92 11.46
CA GLU A 264 -11.93 0.96 11.26
C GLU A 264 -12.45 2.39 11.50
N GLY A 265 -13.25 2.90 10.57
CA GLY A 265 -13.79 4.26 10.61
C GLY A 265 -12.91 5.34 9.98
N ASN A 266 -11.64 5.07 9.64
CA ASN A 266 -10.80 6.01 8.88
C ASN A 266 -11.11 5.97 7.37
N HIS A 267 -12.38 6.13 7.02
CA HIS A 267 -12.85 6.28 5.65
C HIS A 267 -13.64 7.58 5.50
N LEU A 268 -13.20 8.44 4.59
CA LEU A 268 -13.93 9.65 4.23
C LEU A 268 -14.89 9.34 3.07
N PRO A 269 -16.21 9.51 3.24
CA PRO A 269 -17.18 9.23 2.17
C PRO A 269 -17.17 10.28 1.05
N VAL A 270 -16.32 11.30 1.17
CA VAL A 270 -16.15 12.39 0.21
C VAL A 270 -14.80 12.26 -0.51
N PRO A 271 -14.64 12.74 -1.75
CA PRO A 271 -13.37 12.65 -2.46
C PRO A 271 -12.35 13.62 -1.89
N VAL A 272 -11.09 13.19 -1.85
CA VAL A 272 -9.93 14.04 -1.50
C VAL A 272 -8.98 14.12 -2.72
N PRO A 273 -9.32 14.89 -3.76
CA PRO A 273 -8.56 15.02 -5.01
C PRO A 273 -7.38 16.01 -4.86
N VAL A 274 -6.60 15.86 -3.79
CA VAL A 274 -5.39 16.64 -3.48
C VAL A 274 -4.29 15.71 -2.97
N GLY A 275 -3.03 16.15 -3.02
CA GLY A 275 -1.86 15.38 -2.58
C GLY A 275 -1.43 14.27 -3.54
N GLU A 276 -0.65 13.30 -3.05
CA GLU A 276 -0.13 12.22 -3.88
C GLU A 276 -1.24 11.28 -4.37
N ARG A 277 -1.11 10.86 -5.64
CA ARG A 277 -2.07 10.02 -6.36
C ARG A 277 -1.52 8.62 -6.65
N ALA A 278 -0.38 8.51 -7.34
CA ALA A 278 0.20 7.21 -7.71
C ALA A 278 1.68 7.34 -8.09
N PRO A 279 2.50 6.28 -7.92
CA PRO A 279 3.82 6.24 -8.54
C PRO A 279 3.68 6.03 -10.05
N VAL A 280 4.43 6.80 -10.83
CA VAL A 280 4.51 6.62 -12.28
C VAL A 280 5.82 5.93 -12.57
N HIS A 281 5.74 4.73 -13.12
CA HIS A 281 6.92 3.98 -13.56
C HIS A 281 7.10 4.14 -15.06
N GLU A 282 8.35 4.05 -15.51
CA GLU A 282 8.67 3.86 -16.91
C GLU A 282 7.94 2.60 -17.41
N PRO A 283 7.35 2.60 -18.62
CA PRO A 283 6.71 1.42 -19.14
C PRO A 283 7.76 0.29 -19.24
N LYS A 284 7.69 -0.68 -18.32
CA LYS A 284 8.50 -1.90 -18.43
C LYS A 284 8.19 -2.54 -19.78
N GLY A 285 9.22 -2.90 -20.55
CA GLY A 285 9.07 -3.40 -21.91
C GLY A 285 7.92 -4.40 -22.07
N THR A 286 6.84 -3.94 -22.71
CA THR A 286 5.65 -4.58 -23.32
C THR A 286 4.98 -5.83 -22.71
N ARG A 287 5.59 -6.66 -21.86
CA ARG A 287 4.97 -7.92 -21.39
C ARG A 287 4.45 -7.84 -19.96
N GLU A 288 5.24 -7.34 -19.01
CA GLU A 288 4.78 -7.18 -17.62
C GLU A 288 3.85 -5.96 -17.43
N ALA A 289 4.16 -4.83 -18.08
CA ALA A 289 3.29 -3.65 -18.05
C ALA A 289 1.94 -3.93 -18.74
N MET A 290 1.96 -4.68 -19.85
CA MET A 290 0.74 -5.15 -20.50
C MET A 290 -0.02 -6.11 -19.60
N SER A 291 0.68 -7.03 -18.91
CA SER A 291 0.07 -7.93 -17.93
C SER A 291 -0.62 -7.18 -16.76
N ALA A 292 0.01 -6.13 -16.22
CA ALA A 292 -0.60 -5.29 -15.18
C ALA A 292 -1.80 -4.50 -15.71
N ASP A 293 -1.70 -3.91 -16.91
CA ASP A 293 -2.79 -3.14 -17.52
C ASP A 293 -4.02 -4.01 -17.87
N ILE A 294 -3.81 -5.23 -18.38
CA ILE A 294 -4.92 -6.15 -18.67
C ILE A 294 -5.56 -6.70 -17.40
N LYS A 295 -4.77 -6.92 -16.34
CA LYS A 295 -5.28 -7.28 -15.01
C LYS A 295 -6.19 -6.19 -14.45
N ASP A 296 -5.75 -4.94 -14.50
CA ASP A 296 -6.55 -3.79 -14.05
C ASP A 296 -7.79 -3.59 -14.94
N THR A 297 -7.68 -3.84 -16.24
CA THR A 297 -8.83 -3.77 -17.16
C THR A 297 -9.88 -4.83 -16.85
N ALA A 298 -9.49 -6.07 -16.52
CA ALA A 298 -10.43 -7.10 -16.06
C ALA A 298 -11.16 -6.69 -14.77
N VAL A 299 -10.47 -6.04 -13.83
CA VAL A 299 -11.10 -5.50 -12.61
C VAL A 299 -12.07 -4.37 -12.95
N ARG A 300 -11.63 -3.38 -13.75
CA ARG A 300 -12.47 -2.25 -14.18
C ARG A 300 -13.75 -2.72 -14.86
N TYR A 301 -13.66 -3.75 -15.71
CA TYR A 301 -14.83 -4.34 -16.37
C TYR A 301 -15.90 -4.80 -15.36
N LEU A 302 -15.52 -5.53 -14.31
CA LEU A 302 -16.47 -5.96 -13.28
C LEU A 302 -16.96 -4.82 -12.39
N ARG A 303 -16.14 -3.79 -12.14
CA ARG A 303 -16.59 -2.60 -11.41
C ARG A 303 -17.66 -1.82 -12.19
N ARG A 304 -17.53 -1.70 -13.51
CA ARG A 304 -18.59 -1.10 -14.35
C ARG A 304 -19.88 -1.90 -14.30
N LEU A 305 -19.79 -3.22 -14.17
CA LEU A 305 -20.96 -4.08 -13.95
C LEU A 305 -21.62 -3.81 -12.59
N GLU A 306 -20.85 -3.66 -11.51
CA GLU A 306 -21.38 -3.27 -10.18
C GLU A 306 -22.12 -1.93 -10.21
N GLU A 307 -21.63 -0.97 -11.00
CA GLU A 307 -22.21 0.36 -11.17
C GLU A 307 -23.43 0.37 -12.10
N GLY A 308 -23.70 -0.71 -12.82
CA GLY A 308 -24.68 -0.75 -13.91
C GLY A 308 -24.29 0.11 -15.13
N ASP A 309 -23.02 0.51 -15.25
CA ASP A 309 -22.51 1.30 -16.37
C ASP A 309 -22.10 0.40 -17.54
N TYR A 310 -23.11 -0.16 -18.20
CA TYR A 310 -22.92 -1.05 -19.35
C TYR A 310 -22.24 -0.37 -20.55
N ALA A 311 -22.31 0.95 -20.66
CA ALA A 311 -21.66 1.69 -21.73
C ALA A 311 -20.15 1.74 -21.52
N ALA A 312 -19.70 2.08 -20.30
CA ALA A 312 -18.29 2.02 -19.95
C ALA A 312 -17.76 0.58 -19.96
N MET A 313 -18.58 -0.40 -19.55
CA MET A 313 -18.24 -1.82 -19.63
C MET A 313 -17.98 -2.25 -21.07
N ARG A 314 -18.86 -1.87 -22.02
CA ARG A 314 -18.70 -2.16 -23.46
C ARG A 314 -17.46 -1.51 -24.08
N ALA A 315 -17.10 -0.32 -23.61
CA ALA A 315 -15.93 0.42 -24.11
C ALA A 315 -14.59 -0.26 -23.78
N LEU A 316 -14.56 -1.20 -22.83
CA LEU A 316 -13.39 -2.00 -22.49
C LEU A 316 -13.24 -3.26 -23.36
N CYS A 317 -14.18 -3.52 -24.26
CA CYS A 317 -14.20 -4.70 -25.13
C CYS A 317 -13.94 -4.33 -26.59
N THR A 318 -13.35 -5.25 -27.35
CA THR A 318 -13.28 -5.13 -28.81
C THR A 318 -14.69 -5.21 -29.41
N ASP A 319 -14.83 -4.76 -30.66
CA ASP A 319 -16.10 -4.90 -31.39
C ASP A 319 -16.43 -6.35 -31.75
N THR A 320 -15.47 -7.25 -31.63
CA THR A 320 -15.62 -8.69 -31.91
C THR A 320 -15.69 -9.54 -30.64
N ALA A 321 -15.76 -8.92 -29.47
CA ALA A 321 -15.61 -9.63 -28.22
C ALA A 321 -16.71 -10.67 -28.00
N THR A 322 -16.32 -11.86 -27.56
CA THR A 322 -17.26 -12.94 -27.23
C THR A 322 -17.31 -13.23 -25.74
N VAL A 323 -18.44 -13.75 -25.29
CA VAL A 323 -18.68 -14.20 -23.93
C VAL A 323 -19.20 -15.64 -23.98
N TRP A 324 -18.62 -16.51 -23.18
CA TRP A 324 -19.09 -17.87 -22.97
C TRP A 324 -19.33 -18.11 -21.49
N HIS A 325 -20.44 -18.77 -21.17
CA HIS A 325 -20.82 -19.15 -19.81
C HIS A 325 -20.88 -20.67 -19.71
N ASN A 326 -20.56 -21.22 -18.54
CA ASN A 326 -20.71 -22.65 -18.24
C ASN A 326 -22.18 -23.10 -18.04
N ASP A 327 -23.12 -22.53 -18.80
CA ASP A 327 -24.57 -22.76 -18.71
C ASP A 327 -25.13 -23.64 -19.85
N GLY A 328 -24.29 -24.03 -20.80
CA GLY A 328 -24.64 -24.88 -21.93
C GLY A 328 -25.31 -24.17 -23.11
N LYS A 329 -25.45 -22.84 -23.10
CA LYS A 329 -26.05 -22.07 -24.21
C LYS A 329 -25.07 -21.72 -25.33
N GLY A 330 -23.78 -21.96 -25.11
CA GLY A 330 -22.73 -21.69 -26.09
C GLY A 330 -22.20 -20.27 -26.00
N GLU A 331 -21.52 -19.84 -27.05
CA GLU A 331 -20.88 -18.53 -27.14
C GLU A 331 -21.86 -17.47 -27.66
N GLN A 332 -21.77 -16.27 -27.11
CA GLN A 332 -22.53 -15.10 -27.53
C GLN A 332 -21.62 -13.89 -27.70
N THR A 333 -22.08 -12.87 -28.41
CA THR A 333 -21.37 -11.59 -28.51
C THR A 333 -21.45 -10.82 -27.19
N ILE A 334 -20.50 -9.90 -26.97
CA ILE A 334 -20.54 -9.00 -25.81
C ILE A 334 -21.83 -8.17 -25.77
N ASP A 335 -22.34 -7.72 -26.92
CA ASP A 335 -23.55 -6.90 -26.99
C ASP A 335 -24.81 -7.68 -26.63
N GLU A 336 -24.90 -8.95 -27.06
CA GLU A 336 -25.97 -9.88 -26.63
C GLU A 336 -25.90 -10.17 -25.13
N ASN A 337 -24.69 -10.40 -24.59
CA ASN A 337 -24.49 -10.60 -23.17
C ASN A 337 -24.91 -9.39 -22.33
N LEU A 338 -24.53 -8.18 -22.75
CA LEU A 338 -24.90 -6.94 -22.05
C LEU A 338 -26.40 -6.65 -22.13
N ALA A 339 -27.07 -6.98 -23.23
CA ALA A 339 -28.52 -6.90 -23.32
C ALA A 339 -29.20 -7.86 -22.33
N MET A 340 -28.72 -9.10 -22.23
CA MET A 340 -29.22 -10.07 -21.26
C MET A 340 -29.03 -9.60 -19.80
N LEU A 341 -27.87 -9.03 -19.47
CA LEU A 341 -27.60 -8.52 -18.12
C LEU A 341 -28.52 -7.34 -17.75
N LYS A 342 -28.80 -6.43 -18.69
CA LYS A 342 -29.73 -5.31 -18.50
C LYS A 342 -31.16 -5.77 -18.21
N ASP A 343 -31.58 -6.86 -18.85
CA ASP A 343 -32.94 -7.39 -18.75
C ASP A 343 -33.08 -8.44 -17.63
N MET A 344 -32.01 -8.72 -16.87
CA MET A 344 -32.03 -9.71 -15.80
C MET A 344 -32.90 -9.24 -14.63
N PRO A 345 -33.86 -10.06 -14.16
CA PRO A 345 -34.67 -9.72 -12.99
C PRO A 345 -33.79 -9.56 -11.74
N GLY A 346 -33.80 -8.37 -11.15
CA GLY A 346 -32.89 -8.02 -10.04
C GLY A 346 -32.04 -6.77 -10.29
N ALA A 347 -32.46 -5.85 -11.16
CA ALA A 347 -31.76 -4.57 -11.38
C ALA A 347 -31.57 -3.71 -10.11
N ASP A 348 -32.34 -3.99 -9.04
CA ASP A 348 -32.18 -3.37 -7.72
C ASP A 348 -31.23 -4.15 -6.79
N ALA A 349 -30.63 -5.24 -7.27
CA ALA A 349 -29.67 -6.03 -6.51
C ALA A 349 -28.31 -5.34 -6.49
N SER A 350 -27.73 -5.23 -5.31
CA SER A 350 -26.35 -4.78 -5.14
C SER A 350 -25.40 -5.95 -5.41
N LEU A 351 -24.42 -5.70 -6.27
CA LEU A 351 -23.39 -6.64 -6.66
C LEU A 351 -22.06 -6.22 -6.04
N ARG A 352 -21.34 -7.17 -5.46
CA ARG A 352 -19.96 -6.96 -4.99
C ARG A 352 -19.06 -8.13 -5.36
N TYR A 353 -18.10 -7.86 -6.23
CA TYR A 353 -17.04 -8.76 -6.65
C TYR A 353 -15.84 -8.63 -5.70
N ASP A 354 -15.61 -9.68 -4.92
CA ASP A 354 -14.43 -9.82 -4.07
C ASP A 354 -13.41 -10.70 -4.79
N ILE A 355 -12.43 -10.05 -5.42
CA ILE A 355 -11.37 -10.73 -6.19
C ILE A 355 -10.42 -11.42 -5.21
N THR A 356 -10.33 -12.74 -5.30
CA THR A 356 -9.53 -13.55 -4.39
C THR A 356 -8.18 -13.93 -4.96
N ARG A 357 -8.08 -14.03 -6.30
CA ARG A 357 -6.84 -14.37 -6.98
C ARG A 357 -6.85 -13.89 -8.42
N GLN A 358 -5.69 -13.48 -8.91
CA GLN A 358 -5.50 -13.15 -10.32
C GLN A 358 -4.15 -13.65 -10.82
N LEU A 359 -4.16 -14.32 -11.96
CA LEU A 359 -2.98 -14.73 -12.73
C LEU A 359 -3.09 -14.09 -14.10
N ALA A 360 -1.97 -13.72 -14.71
CA ALA A 360 -2.00 -13.26 -16.09
C ALA A 360 -0.71 -13.65 -16.81
N GLU A 361 -0.87 -13.83 -18.11
CA GLU A 361 0.19 -13.97 -19.09
C GLU A 361 0.15 -12.74 -20.03
N ALA A 362 0.78 -12.81 -21.20
CA ALA A 362 0.92 -11.65 -22.09
C ALA A 362 -0.41 -10.97 -22.46
N ASP A 363 -1.42 -11.74 -22.85
CA ASP A 363 -2.72 -11.27 -23.35
C ASP A 363 -3.91 -11.98 -22.68
N GLU A 364 -3.68 -12.66 -21.55
CA GLU A 364 -4.68 -13.49 -20.90
C GLU A 364 -4.68 -13.24 -19.39
N VAL A 365 -5.88 -13.15 -18.79
CA VAL A 365 -6.08 -13.02 -17.35
C VAL A 365 -7.00 -14.14 -16.88
N LEU A 366 -6.56 -14.90 -15.88
CA LEU A 366 -7.43 -15.77 -15.09
C LEU A 366 -7.71 -15.09 -13.75
N GLN A 367 -8.98 -14.87 -13.44
CA GLN A 367 -9.44 -14.21 -12.23
C GLN A 367 -10.41 -15.09 -11.46
N GLN A 368 -10.16 -15.29 -10.17
CA GLN A 368 -11.08 -15.94 -9.25
C GLN A 368 -11.69 -14.88 -8.33
N HIS A 369 -12.99 -14.98 -8.08
CA HIS A 369 -13.69 -14.05 -7.20
C HIS A 369 -14.94 -14.69 -6.59
N VAL A 370 -15.48 -14.04 -5.57
CA VAL A 370 -16.81 -14.29 -5.03
C VAL A 370 -17.66 -13.07 -5.36
N LEU A 371 -18.73 -13.27 -6.13
CA LEU A 371 -19.76 -12.24 -6.35
C LEU A 371 -20.81 -12.38 -5.27
N ARG A 372 -20.92 -11.38 -4.40
CA ARG A 372 -21.97 -11.29 -3.38
C ARG A 372 -23.15 -10.53 -3.94
N ILE A 373 -24.34 -11.09 -3.78
CA ILE A 373 -25.59 -10.54 -4.29
C ILE A 373 -26.49 -10.25 -3.10
N SER A 374 -26.96 -9.01 -3.00
CA SER A 374 -27.93 -8.59 -1.98
C SER A 374 -29.05 -7.74 -2.60
N ASN A 375 -30.17 -7.65 -1.91
CA ASN A 375 -31.26 -6.74 -2.24
C ASN A 375 -31.65 -5.94 -0.98
N ALA A 376 -32.74 -5.17 -1.05
CA ALA A 376 -33.24 -4.39 0.09
C ALA A 376 -33.60 -5.25 1.33
N ASP A 377 -33.91 -6.53 1.14
CA ASP A 377 -34.32 -7.46 2.21
C ASP A 377 -33.13 -8.24 2.81
N GLY A 378 -31.92 -8.10 2.25
CA GLY A 378 -30.69 -8.72 2.74
C GLY A 378 -29.91 -9.52 1.69
N PRO A 379 -28.97 -10.38 2.11
CA PRO A 379 -28.19 -11.23 1.21
C PRO A 379 -29.07 -12.23 0.46
N VAL A 380 -28.92 -12.30 -0.86
CA VAL A 380 -29.62 -13.26 -1.74
C VAL A 380 -28.79 -14.54 -1.88
N GLY A 381 -27.48 -14.39 -2.01
CA GLY A 381 -26.53 -15.48 -2.17
C GLY A 381 -25.18 -15.00 -2.69
N GLU A 382 -24.33 -15.94 -3.05
CA GLU A 382 -23.04 -15.68 -3.66
C GLU A 382 -22.80 -16.53 -4.90
N VAL A 383 -22.00 -16.05 -5.84
CA VAL A 383 -21.47 -16.83 -6.95
C VAL A 383 -19.98 -16.99 -6.74
N GLN A 384 -19.51 -18.23 -6.63
CA GLN A 384 -18.09 -18.52 -6.72
C GLN A 384 -17.73 -18.70 -8.19
N ALA A 385 -16.87 -17.83 -8.70
CA ALA A 385 -16.58 -17.78 -10.12
C ALA A 385 -15.08 -17.74 -10.43
N ALA A 386 -14.73 -18.38 -11.54
CA ALA A 386 -13.46 -18.20 -12.23
C ALA A 386 -13.76 -17.66 -13.63
N MET A 387 -13.20 -16.50 -13.93
CA MET A 387 -13.30 -15.87 -15.24
C MET A 387 -11.96 -15.88 -15.94
N TYR A 388 -11.98 -16.19 -17.22
CA TYR A 388 -10.84 -16.07 -18.10
C TYR A 388 -11.12 -14.95 -19.11
N PHE A 389 -10.18 -14.02 -19.25
CA PHE A 389 -10.24 -12.92 -20.18
C PHE A 389 -9.08 -13.05 -21.16
N ARG A 390 -9.35 -12.95 -22.46
CA ARG A 390 -8.31 -12.73 -23.49
C ARG A 390 -8.41 -11.31 -24.01
N PHE A 391 -7.26 -10.70 -24.23
CA PHE A 391 -7.12 -9.32 -24.67
C PHE A 391 -6.55 -9.25 -26.08
N LYS A 392 -6.95 -8.21 -26.81
CA LYS A 392 -6.39 -7.82 -28.09
C LYS A 392 -6.24 -6.32 -28.10
N ASP A 393 -5.02 -5.85 -28.31
CA ASP A 393 -4.68 -4.42 -28.31
C ASP A 393 -5.16 -3.68 -27.04
N GLY A 394 -5.07 -4.35 -25.87
CA GLY A 394 -5.47 -3.81 -24.56
C GLY A 394 -6.98 -3.88 -24.25
N LEU A 395 -7.81 -4.30 -25.21
CA LEU A 395 -9.25 -4.47 -25.02
C LEU A 395 -9.61 -5.94 -24.83
N ILE A 396 -10.67 -6.21 -24.07
CA ILE A 396 -11.18 -7.57 -23.86
C ILE A 396 -11.78 -8.08 -25.18
N ASP A 397 -11.26 -9.19 -25.71
CA ASP A 397 -11.75 -9.84 -26.94
C ASP A 397 -12.46 -11.17 -26.65
N ARG A 398 -12.26 -11.74 -25.46
CA ARG A 398 -12.95 -12.97 -25.04
C ARG A 398 -13.14 -13.01 -23.54
N ILE A 399 -14.31 -13.47 -23.11
CA ILE A 399 -14.64 -13.77 -21.73
C ILE A 399 -15.16 -15.20 -21.65
N GLU A 400 -14.62 -15.99 -20.72
CA GLU A 400 -15.17 -17.28 -20.33
C GLU A 400 -15.46 -17.25 -18.84
N GLU A 401 -16.69 -17.58 -18.44
CA GLU A 401 -17.09 -17.60 -17.03
C GLU A 401 -17.50 -19.00 -16.60
N TYR A 402 -16.84 -19.46 -15.54
CA TYR A 402 -17.21 -20.65 -14.79
C TYR A 402 -17.81 -20.20 -13.47
N ALA A 403 -19.12 -20.26 -13.36
CA ALA A 403 -19.86 -19.80 -12.18
C ALA A 403 -20.56 -20.96 -11.48
N ASN A 404 -20.63 -20.88 -10.15
CA ASN A 404 -21.48 -21.72 -9.31
C ASN A 404 -22.19 -20.85 -8.26
N PHE A 405 -23.53 -20.80 -8.32
CA PHE A 405 -24.34 -20.04 -7.37
C PHE A 405 -24.60 -20.82 -6.08
N ILE A 406 -24.50 -20.12 -4.95
CA ILE A 406 -24.71 -20.62 -3.60
C ILE A 406 -25.77 -19.71 -2.94
N PRO A 407 -26.98 -20.21 -2.63
CA PRO A 407 -28.01 -19.43 -1.96
C PRO A 407 -27.57 -18.99 -0.55
N ALA A 408 -28.03 -17.83 -0.09
CA ALA A 408 -27.86 -17.44 1.31
C ALA A 408 -28.57 -18.44 2.25
N ALA A 409 -27.99 -18.70 3.43
CA ALA A 409 -28.65 -19.50 4.46
C ALA A 409 -29.87 -18.73 4.97
N GLY A 410 -31.07 -19.30 4.76
CA GLY A 410 -32.35 -18.72 5.18
C GLY A 410 -32.64 -18.85 6.67
#